data_AF-A0A9E4R4B1-F1
#
_entry.id   AF-A0A9E4R4B1-F1
#
_cell.length_a   1.000
_cell.length_b   1.000
_cell.length_c   1.000
_cell.angle_alpha   90.00
_cell.angle_beta   90.00
_cell.angle_gamma   90.00
#
_symmetry.space_group_name_H-M   'P 1'
#
loop_
_entity.id
_entity.type
_entity.pdbx_description
1 polymer ?
#
loop_
_entity_poly.entity_id
_entity_poly.type
_entity_poly.pdbx_seq_one_letter_code
_entity_poly.pdbx_strand_id
1 'polypeptide(L)' 'PSKLGSTLAVHSFLGFTGGVIGPIVIGGILDLSPEAIRWGLAFSVTGALSIVAILSLMRVRPPIHRTASPSDT' A
#
# COMPACT_ATOMS: atom_id res chain seq x y z
N PRO A 1 -9.23 21.78 5.47
CA PRO A 1 -8.09 21.91 6.44
C PRO A 1 -8.14 20.90 7.60
N SER A 2 -9.24 20.79 8.33
CA SER A 2 -9.37 19.92 9.52
C SER A 2 -9.22 18.40 9.27
N LYS A 3 -9.48 17.93 8.04
CA LYS A 3 -9.34 16.51 7.67
C LYS A 3 -7.90 16.10 7.32
N LEU A 4 -7.01 17.06 7.06
CA LEU A 4 -5.63 16.78 6.63
C LEU A 4 -4.87 16.00 7.71
N GLY A 5 -4.91 16.46 8.96
CA GLY A 5 -4.25 15.76 10.07
C GLY A 5 -4.72 14.32 10.24
N SER A 6 -6.03 14.08 10.14
CA SER A 6 -6.60 12.73 10.22
C SER A 6 -6.17 11.84 9.06
N THR A 7 -6.14 12.34 7.83
CA THR A 7 -5.67 11.57 6.66
C THR A 7 -4.19 11.20 6.81
N LEU A 8 -3.36 12.15 7.24
CA LEU A 8 -1.93 11.91 7.44
C LEU A 8 -1.68 10.90 8.57
N ALA A 9 -2.43 10.98 9.67
CA ALA A 9 -2.36 10.00 10.75
C ALA A 9 -2.68 8.57 10.27
N VAL A 10 -3.75 8.39 9.48
CA VAL A 10 -4.10 7.08 8.90
C VAL A 10 -3.03 6.61 7.92
N HIS A 11 -2.52 7.49 7.06
CA HIS A 11 -1.47 7.16 6.11
C HIS A 11 -0.19 6.67 6.82
N SER A 12 0.28 7.42 7.82
CA SER A 12 1.45 7.04 8.61
C SER A 12 1.22 5.76 9.41
N PHE A 13 0.04 5.59 10.02
CA PHE A 13 -0.30 4.37 10.75
C PHE A 13 -0.20 3.14 9.84
N LEU A 14 -0.83 3.19 8.66
CA LEU A 14 -0.76 2.10 7.68
C LEU A 14 0.68 1.83 7.22
N GLY A 15 1.47 2.89 6.98
CA GLY A 15 2.88 2.77 6.61
C GLY A 15 3.72 2.10 7.70
N PHE A 16 3.56 2.49 8.96
CA PHE A 16 4.29 1.90 10.09
C PHE A 16 3.85 0.46 10.35
N THR A 17 2.55 0.18 10.31
CA THR A 17 2.05 -1.20 10.45
C THR A 17 2.62 -2.10 9.34
N GLY A 18 2.62 -1.63 8.09
CA GLY A 18 3.25 -2.35 6.98
C GLY A 18 4.76 -2.54 7.19
N GLY A 19 5.45 -1.52 7.69
CA GLY A 19 6.88 -1.58 8.00
C GLY A 19 7.25 -2.57 9.11
N VAL A 20 6.35 -2.81 10.07
CA VAL A 20 6.54 -3.82 11.12
C VAL A 20 6.21 -5.22 10.61
N ILE A 21 5.09 -5.37 9.90
CA ILE A 21 4.62 -6.68 9.42
C ILE A 21 5.54 -7.23 8.32
N GLY A 22 6.05 -6.38 7.43
CA GLY A 22 6.86 -6.78 6.28
C GLY A 22 8.05 -7.67 6.66
N PRO A 23 8.98 -7.23 7.53
CA PRO A 23 10.11 -8.03 7.96
C PRO A 23 9.73 -9.35 8.64
N ILE A 24 8.63 -9.39 9.40
CA ILE A 24 8.15 -10.61 10.05
C ILE A 24 7.69 -11.64 9.00
N VAL A 25 6.94 -11.20 8.00
CA VAL A 25 6.47 -12.06 6.91
C VAL A 25 7.64 -12.56 6.07
N ILE A 26 8.55 -11.68 5.66
CA ILE A 26 9.72 -12.08 4.86
C ILE A 26 10.67 -12.97 5.65
N GLY A 27 10.92 -12.67 6.94
CA GLY A 27 11.69 -13.52 7.83
C GLY A 27 11.08 -14.92 7.95
N GLY A 28 9.77 -15.01 8.21
CA GLY A 28 9.07 -16.29 8.26
C GLY A 28 9.13 -17.08 6.95
N ILE A 29 9.06 -16.39 5.81
CA ILE A 29 9.26 -17.02 4.49
C ILE A 29 10.68 -17.59 4.38
N LEU A 30 11.69 -16.82 4.76
CA LEU A 30 13.10 -17.25 4.69
C LEU A 30 13.40 -18.41 5.65
N ASP A 31 12.74 -18.45 6.81
CA ASP A 31 12.91 -19.50 7.82
C ASP A 31 12.27 -20.83 7.39
N LEU A 32 11.13 -20.77 6.70
CA LEU A 32 10.38 -21.95 6.24
C LEU A 32 10.81 -22.47 4.86
N SER A 33 11.56 -21.67 4.10
CA SER A 33 11.95 -22.02 2.74
C SER A 33 13.27 -22.80 2.67
N PRO A 34 13.42 -23.75 1.74
CA PRO A 34 14.71 -24.38 1.46
C PRO A 34 15.77 -23.36 1.02
N GLU A 35 17.02 -23.56 1.45
CA GLU A 35 18.16 -22.67 1.15
C GLU A 35 18.25 -22.29 -0.33
N ALA A 36 18.10 -23.28 -1.21
CA ALA A 36 18.27 -23.12 -2.65
C ALA A 36 17.29 -22.11 -3.27
N ILE A 37 16.12 -21.89 -2.68
CA ILE A 37 15.05 -21.06 -3.26
C ILE A 37 14.59 -19.92 -2.35
N ARG A 38 15.07 -19.83 -1.10
CA ARG A 38 14.54 -18.91 -0.08
C ARG A 38 14.44 -17.46 -0.55
N TRP A 39 15.47 -16.95 -1.21
CA TRP A 39 15.54 -15.56 -1.66
C TRP A 39 14.66 -15.33 -2.88
N GLY A 40 14.68 -16.25 -3.83
CA GLY A 40 13.79 -16.20 -4.99
C GLY A 40 12.33 -16.19 -4.57
N LEU A 41 11.97 -16.99 -3.56
CA LEU A 41 10.61 -17.06 -3.03
C LEU A 41 10.24 -15.77 -2.27
N ALA A 42 11.11 -15.25 -1.41
CA ALA A 42 10.91 -13.98 -0.69
C ALA A 42 10.68 -12.79 -1.63
N PHE A 43 11.50 -12.65 -2.67
CA PHE A 43 11.32 -11.60 -3.68
C PHE A 43 10.08 -11.82 -4.53
N SER A 44 9.75 -13.08 -4.88
CA SER A 44 8.53 -13.39 -5.63
C SER A 44 7.27 -12.99 -4.86
N VAL A 45 7.22 -13.28 -3.55
CA VAL A 45 6.11 -12.84 -2.68
C VAL A 45 6.04 -11.32 -2.61
N THR A 46 7.18 -10.64 -2.46
CA THR A 46 7.24 -9.17 -2.45
C THR A 46 6.73 -8.56 -3.76
N GLY A 47 7.11 -9.14 -4.90
CA GLY A 47 6.62 -8.74 -6.22
C GLY A 47 5.11 -8.97 -6.37
N ALA A 48 4.61 -10.14 -5.94
CA ALA A 48 3.18 -10.45 -5.96
C ALA A 48 2.36 -9.47 -5.13
N LEU A 49 2.83 -9.12 -3.91
CA LEU A 49 2.18 -8.10 -3.08
C LEU A 49 2.18 -6.72 -3.74
N SER A 50 3.26 -6.35 -4.43
CA SER A 50 3.35 -5.09 -5.17
C SER A 50 2.33 -5.03 -6.31
N ILE A 51 2.14 -6.14 -7.04
CA ILE A 51 1.11 -6.25 -8.08
C ILE A 51 -0.29 -6.07 -7.47
N VAL A 52 -0.57 -6.73 -6.34
CA VAL A 52 -1.86 -6.58 -5.62
C VAL A 52 -2.08 -5.11 -5.20
N ALA A 53 -1.04 -4.43 -4.72
CA ALA A 53 -1.12 -3.02 -4.36
C ALA A 53 -1.46 -2.13 -5.56
N ILE A 54 -0.81 -2.36 -6.72
CA ILE A 54 -1.11 -1.63 -7.97
C ILE A 54 -2.55 -1.87 -8.42
N LEU A 55 -3.00 -3.13 -8.44
CA LEU A 55 -4.38 -3.47 -8.81
C LEU A 55 -5.41 -2.82 -7.88
N SER A 56 -5.09 -2.74 -6.58
CA SER A 56 -5.91 -2.05 -5.59
C SER A 56 -5.97 -0.54 -5.87
N LEU A 57 -4.84 0.08 -6.22
CA LEU A 57 -4.79 1.50 -6.58
C LEU A 57 -5.59 1.79 -7.85
N MET A 58 -5.50 0.92 -8.86
CA MET A 58 -6.27 1.05 -10.12
C MET A 58 -7.79 1.02 -9.92
N ARG A 59 -8.27 0.40 -8.83
CA ARG A 59 -9.70 0.38 -8.48
C ARG A 59 -10.19 1.70 -7.86
N VAL A 60 -9.31 2.51 -7.29
CA VAL A 60 -9.68 3.77 -6.63
C VAL A 60 -9.96 4.83 -7.70
N ARG A 61 -11.24 5.19 -7.92
CA ARG A 61 -11.62 6.28 -8.81
C ARG A 61 -11.65 7.61 -8.05
N PRO A 62 -10.94 8.66 -8.49
CA PRO A 62 -11.10 9.99 -7.90
C PRO A 62 -12.48 10.58 -8.25
N PRO A 63 -13.16 11.27 -7.32
CA PRO A 63 -14.39 11.98 -7.62
C PRO A 63 -14.12 13.15 -8.56
N ILE A 64 -14.89 13.24 -9.65
CA ILE A 64 -14.90 14.41 -10.55
C ILE A 64 -15.41 15.61 -9.75
N HIS A 65 -14.52 16.53 -9.37
CA HIS A 65 -14.93 17.84 -8.87
C HIS A 65 -15.42 18.68 -10.04
N ARG A 66 -16.73 18.89 -10.14
CA ARG A 66 -17.32 19.86 -11.06
C ARG A 66 -17.07 21.25 -10.46
N THR A 67 -16.15 22.02 -11.03
CA THR A 67 -16.01 23.44 -10.69
C THR A 67 -17.25 24.17 -11.19
N ALA A 68 -18.05 24.74 -10.29
CA ALA A 68 -19.15 25.62 -10.66
C ALA A 68 -18.60 26.87 -11.40
N SER A 69 -19.23 27.24 -12.51
CA SER A 69 -18.84 28.39 -13.33
C SER A 69 -19.25 29.69 -12.62
N PRO A 70 -18.43 30.77 -12.62
CA PRO A 70 -18.74 32.05 -11.97
C PRO A 70 -19.88 32.88 -12.59
N SER A 71 -20.80 32.29 -13.36
CA SER A 71 -21.82 33.01 -14.14
C SER A 71 -23.23 33.02 -13.52
N ASP A 72 -23.37 32.66 -12.24
CA ASP A 72 -24.66 32.63 -11.51
C ASP A 72 -24.91 33.87 -10.61
N THR A 73 -24.36 35.03 -10.96
CA THR A 73 -24.68 36.33 -10.31
C THR A 73 -24.84 37.46 -11.31
#